data_AF-A0A022RKF1-F1
#
_entry.id   AF-A0A022RKF1-F1
#
_cell.length_a   1.000
_cell.length_b   1.000
_cell.length_c   1.000
_cell.angle_alpha   90.00
_cell.angle_beta   90.00
_cell.angle_gamma   90.00
#
_symmetry.space_group_name_H-M   'P 1'
#
loop_
_entity.id
_entity.type
_entity.pdbx_description
1 polymer ?
#
loop_
_entity_poly.entity_id
_entity_poly.type
_entity_poly.pdbx_seq_one_letter_code
_entity_poly.pdbx_strand_id
1 'polypeptide(L)'
;MLSGLMDFLTACFRPRADRSVHTGSDSSGRKDGLLWYKDAGQHSNGDFSMAVVQANNLLEDQSQLESGSLSTSDSGPYGTFVGVYDGHGGPETSRFINDQLFQHLKRFTAEHQSMSVEVIRKAFQATEDGFLSVVSRQWPMKPQIAAVGSCCLVGIICGGILYIANLGDSRAVLGRLVKATGEVLAIQLSAEHNACFESVRQELHSMHPDDPHIVVLKHNVWRVKGLIQ
;
A
#
# COMPACT_ATOMS: atom_id res chain seq x y z
N MET A 1 -39.85 -14.91 -2.30
CA MET A 1 -38.76 -15.16 -1.32
C MET A 1 -37.92 -16.39 -1.67
N LEU A 2 -37.55 -16.56 -2.95
CA LEU A 2 -36.73 -17.70 -3.41
C LEU A 2 -35.64 -17.30 -4.42
N SER A 3 -35.55 -16.04 -4.87
CA SER A 3 -34.48 -15.63 -5.80
C SER A 3 -33.16 -15.29 -5.10
N GLY A 4 -33.20 -14.78 -3.86
CA GLY A 4 -31.98 -14.42 -3.12
C GLY A 4 -31.12 -15.61 -2.64
N LEU A 5 -31.66 -16.84 -2.65
CA LEU A 5 -30.92 -18.04 -2.28
C LEU A 5 -30.17 -18.67 -3.46
N MET A 6 -30.55 -18.35 -4.71
CA MET A 6 -29.87 -18.85 -5.91
C MET A 6 -28.62 -18.01 -6.24
N ASP A 7 -28.58 -16.73 -5.87
CA ASP A 7 -27.39 -15.89 -6.05
C ASP A 7 -26.22 -16.31 -5.14
N PHE A 8 -26.51 -16.98 -4.01
CA PHE A 8 -25.48 -17.51 -3.09
C PHE A 8 -24.85 -18.82 -3.58
N LEU A 9 -25.52 -19.55 -4.48
CA LEU A 9 -25.05 -20.84 -5.02
C LEU A 9 -24.49 -20.73 -6.45
N THR A 10 -24.67 -19.58 -7.11
CA THR A 10 -24.16 -19.34 -8.47
C THR A 10 -22.70 -18.86 -8.48
N ALA A 11 -22.10 -18.60 -7.31
CA ALA A 11 -20.66 -18.36 -7.15
C ALA A 11 -19.80 -19.62 -7.34
N CYS A 12 -20.40 -20.80 -7.52
CA CYS A 12 -19.67 -22.07 -7.67
C CYS A 12 -19.86 -22.79 -9.02
N PHE A 13 -20.66 -22.27 -9.96
CA PHE A 13 -20.80 -22.90 -11.28
C PHE A 13 -20.88 -21.88 -12.42
N ARG A 14 -19.82 -21.90 -13.23
CA ARG A 14 -19.54 -21.08 -14.43
C ARG A 14 -20.55 -21.38 -15.57
N PRO A 15 -21.09 -20.39 -16.29
CA PRO A 15 -21.66 -20.63 -17.61
C PRO A 15 -20.52 -20.76 -18.64
N ARG A 16 -20.75 -21.65 -19.60
CA ARG A 16 -19.78 -22.15 -20.59
C ARG A 16 -20.00 -21.43 -21.92
N ALA A 17 -18.99 -20.72 -22.44
CA ALA A 17 -18.78 -20.53 -23.88
C ALA A 17 -17.32 -20.10 -24.16
N ASP A 18 -16.67 -20.92 -25.00
CA ASP A 18 -15.44 -20.73 -25.79
C ASP A 18 -14.05 -20.54 -25.15
N ARG A 19 -13.47 -21.72 -24.84
CA ARG A 19 -12.11 -22.21 -25.10
C ARG A 19 -11.00 -21.19 -25.43
N SER A 20 -10.23 -20.84 -24.40
CA SER A 20 -8.79 -21.06 -24.38
C SER A 20 -8.42 -21.66 -23.02
N VAL A 21 -7.76 -22.82 -23.05
CA VAL A 21 -7.41 -23.60 -21.87
C VAL A 21 -6.17 -23.00 -21.23
N HIS A 22 -6.35 -22.30 -20.11
CA HIS A 22 -5.35 -22.22 -19.05
C HIS A 22 -6.03 -22.49 -17.71
N THR A 23 -6.14 -23.78 -17.41
CA THR A 23 -6.42 -24.30 -16.07
C THR A 23 -5.19 -24.09 -15.20
N GLY A 24 -5.10 -22.92 -14.59
CA GLY A 24 -4.20 -22.60 -13.49
C GLY A 24 -4.88 -21.50 -12.70
N SER A 25 -5.11 -21.72 -11.42
CA SER A 25 -5.36 -20.62 -10.49
C SER A 25 -4.11 -19.74 -10.55
N ASP A 26 -4.18 -18.62 -11.28
CA ASP A 26 -3.09 -17.67 -11.53
C ASP A 26 -2.88 -16.80 -10.27
N SER A 27 -2.78 -17.46 -9.11
CA SER A 27 -2.72 -16.80 -7.80
C SER A 27 -1.49 -15.90 -7.69
N SER A 28 -0.38 -16.29 -8.34
CA SER A 28 0.95 -15.67 -8.26
C SER A 28 1.25 -14.54 -9.26
N GLY A 29 0.32 -14.18 -10.15
CA GLY A 29 0.58 -13.22 -11.23
C GLY A 29 1.54 -13.75 -12.30
N ARG A 30 1.76 -12.94 -13.35
CA ARG A 30 2.58 -13.27 -14.53
C ARG A 30 3.82 -12.39 -14.57
N LYS A 31 4.90 -12.92 -15.16
CA LYS A 31 6.16 -12.18 -15.36
C LYS A 31 6.57 -12.23 -16.82
N ASP A 32 6.85 -11.06 -17.40
CA ASP A 32 7.41 -10.87 -18.74
C ASP A 32 8.61 -9.92 -18.64
N GLY A 33 9.83 -10.48 -18.71
CA GLY A 33 11.06 -9.71 -18.50
C GLY A 33 11.10 -9.01 -17.13
N LEU A 34 11.08 -7.67 -17.17
CA LEU A 34 11.08 -6.78 -16.00
C LEU A 34 9.68 -6.40 -15.51
N LEU A 35 8.63 -6.79 -16.25
CA LEU A 35 7.23 -6.55 -15.90
C LEU A 35 6.70 -7.77 -15.13
N TRP A 36 6.11 -7.52 -13.96
CA TRP A 36 5.20 -8.44 -13.29
C TRP A 36 3.80 -7.84 -13.27
N TYR A 37 2.78 -8.65 -13.51
CA TYR A 37 1.40 -8.16 -13.55
C TYR A 37 0.35 -9.22 -13.24
N LYS A 38 -0.86 -8.75 -12.94
CA LYS A 38 -2.07 -9.52 -12.70
C LYS A 38 -3.25 -8.73 -13.28
N ASP A 39 -3.74 -9.14 -14.44
CA ASP A 39 -4.67 -8.32 -15.25
C ASP A 39 -6.13 -8.32 -14.78
N ALA A 40 -6.59 -9.39 -14.12
CA ALA A 40 -7.99 -9.51 -13.72
C ALA A 40 -8.13 -10.53 -12.58
N GLY A 41 -8.07 -10.04 -11.35
CA GLY A 41 -8.47 -10.80 -10.17
C GLY A 41 -9.79 -10.30 -9.60
N GLN A 42 -10.53 -11.18 -8.93
CA GLN A 42 -11.68 -10.80 -8.14
C GLN A 42 -11.28 -10.62 -6.67
N HIS A 43 -11.84 -9.61 -6.03
CA HIS A 43 -11.75 -9.39 -4.60
C HIS A 43 -13.13 -9.09 -4.01
N SER A 44 -13.22 -8.96 -2.69
CA SER A 44 -14.48 -8.84 -1.95
C SER A 44 -15.35 -7.65 -2.35
N ASN A 45 -14.80 -6.66 -3.05
CA ASN A 45 -15.47 -5.43 -3.43
C ASN A 45 -15.37 -5.08 -4.93
N GLY A 46 -14.90 -6.00 -5.77
CA GLY A 46 -14.81 -5.75 -7.23
C GLY A 46 -13.72 -6.53 -7.94
N ASP A 47 -13.37 -6.04 -9.12
CA ASP A 47 -12.25 -6.52 -9.92
C ASP A 47 -11.01 -5.66 -9.65
N PHE A 48 -9.84 -6.29 -9.71
CA PHE A 48 -8.57 -5.59 -9.59
C PHE A 48 -7.58 -6.04 -10.66
N SER A 49 -6.64 -5.16 -10.94
CA SER A 49 -5.41 -5.48 -11.61
C SER A 49 -4.23 -4.82 -10.90
N MET A 50 -3.04 -5.38 -11.08
CA MET A 50 -1.82 -4.87 -10.49
C MET A 50 -0.66 -5.11 -11.44
N ALA A 51 0.26 -4.15 -11.54
CA ALA A 51 1.48 -4.31 -12.32
C ALA A 51 2.65 -3.63 -11.62
N VAL A 52 3.83 -4.21 -11.76
CA VAL A 52 5.10 -3.71 -11.25
C VAL A 52 6.14 -3.83 -12.36
N VAL A 53 6.83 -2.75 -12.68
CA VAL A 53 7.90 -2.74 -13.67
C VAL A 53 9.20 -2.40 -12.98
N GLN A 54 10.18 -3.30 -13.07
CA GLN A 54 11.49 -3.08 -12.47
C GLN A 54 12.32 -2.09 -13.29
N ALA A 55 12.66 -0.95 -12.68
CA ALA A 55 13.54 0.06 -13.27
C ALA A 55 14.99 -0.04 -12.76
N ASN A 56 15.17 -0.27 -11.45
CA ASN A 56 16.48 -0.40 -10.81
C ASN A 56 17.05 -1.83 -10.97
N ASN A 57 18.38 -1.97 -10.83
CA ASN A 57 19.04 -3.29 -10.85
C ASN A 57 18.46 -4.26 -9.81
N LEU A 58 18.05 -3.70 -8.67
CA LEU A 58 17.31 -4.38 -7.62
C LEU A 58 15.95 -3.69 -7.51
N LEU A 59 14.87 -4.45 -7.62
CA LEU A 59 13.53 -3.92 -7.37
C LEU A 59 13.38 -3.60 -5.89
N GLU A 60 13.35 -2.31 -5.57
CA GLU A 60 13.13 -1.80 -4.22
C GLU A 60 11.63 -1.71 -3.90
N ASP A 61 10.79 -1.42 -4.89
CA ASP A 61 9.35 -1.37 -4.72
C ASP A 61 8.78 -2.72 -4.30
N GLN A 62 7.82 -2.66 -3.38
CA GLN A 62 6.97 -3.78 -3.01
C GLN A 62 5.51 -3.36 -3.15
N SER A 63 4.66 -4.35 -3.36
CA SER A 63 3.25 -4.10 -3.56
C SER A 63 2.43 -5.29 -3.07
N GLN A 64 1.23 -5.03 -2.56
CA GLN A 64 0.42 -6.04 -1.90
C GLN A 64 -1.06 -5.84 -2.19
N LEU A 65 -1.78 -6.95 -2.32
CA LEU A 65 -3.23 -6.97 -2.33
C LEU A 65 -3.73 -8.17 -1.54
N GLU A 66 -4.55 -7.89 -0.54
CA GLU A 66 -5.18 -8.91 0.29
C GLU A 66 -6.68 -8.68 0.31
N SER A 67 -7.46 -9.74 0.12
CA SER A 67 -8.91 -9.68 0.13
C SER A 67 -9.49 -10.82 0.92
N GLY A 68 -10.44 -10.52 1.80
CA GLY A 68 -11.04 -11.49 2.71
C GLY A 68 -11.09 -10.94 4.13
N SER A 69 -10.81 -11.79 5.12
CA SER A 69 -10.82 -11.36 6.52
C SER A 69 -9.68 -10.38 6.81
N LEU A 70 -10.05 -9.19 7.28
CA LEU A 70 -9.16 -8.13 7.75
C LEU A 70 -8.87 -8.26 9.25
N SER A 71 -9.14 -9.42 9.85
CA SER A 71 -8.94 -9.70 11.27
C SER A 71 -8.28 -11.06 11.46
N THR A 72 -7.53 -11.23 12.54
CA THR A 72 -7.07 -12.57 12.96
C THR A 72 -8.18 -13.37 13.65
N SER A 73 -9.31 -12.75 14.00
CA SER A 73 -10.48 -13.42 14.57
C SER A 73 -11.49 -13.78 13.48
N ASP A 74 -12.16 -14.93 13.64
CA ASP A 74 -13.16 -15.46 12.71
C ASP A 74 -14.41 -14.58 12.56
N SER A 75 -14.70 -13.72 13.54
CA SER A 75 -15.86 -12.81 13.52
C SER A 75 -15.52 -11.39 13.05
N GLY A 76 -14.29 -11.17 12.57
CA GLY A 76 -13.84 -9.85 12.15
C GLY A 76 -14.39 -9.39 10.79
N PRO A 77 -14.17 -8.11 10.45
CA PRO A 77 -14.65 -7.55 9.21
C PRO A 77 -13.93 -8.15 8.00
N TYR A 78 -14.66 -8.22 6.89
CA TYR A 78 -14.12 -8.57 5.57
C TYR A 78 -13.91 -7.30 4.75
N GLY A 79 -12.93 -7.35 3.87
CA GLY A 79 -12.66 -6.25 2.96
C GLY A 79 -11.45 -6.50 2.09
N THR A 80 -10.87 -5.40 1.62
CA THR A 80 -9.72 -5.40 0.72
C THR A 80 -8.65 -4.45 1.25
N PHE A 81 -7.41 -4.90 1.28
CA PHE A 81 -6.23 -4.13 1.62
C PHE A 81 -5.32 -4.07 0.39
N VAL A 82 -4.89 -2.87 0.03
CA VAL A 82 -3.95 -2.59 -1.05
C VAL A 82 -2.76 -1.85 -0.47
N GLY A 83 -1.54 -2.27 -0.79
CA GLY A 83 -0.31 -1.62 -0.37
C GLY A 83 0.62 -1.33 -1.55
N VAL A 84 1.21 -0.14 -1.57
CA VAL A 84 2.29 0.26 -2.48
C VAL A 84 3.41 0.87 -1.65
N TYR A 85 4.59 0.27 -1.74
CA TYR A 85 5.74 0.59 -0.89
C TYR A 85 6.94 0.89 -1.80
N ASP A 86 7.24 2.17 -2.02
CA ASP A 86 8.36 2.64 -2.84
C ASP A 86 9.62 2.66 -1.95
N GLY A 87 10.50 1.67 -2.16
CA GLY A 87 11.71 1.48 -1.36
C GLY A 87 12.87 2.31 -1.87
N HIS A 88 13.74 2.78 -0.98
CA HIS A 88 14.96 3.50 -1.35
C HIS A 88 16.14 3.15 -0.46
N GLY A 89 17.34 3.17 -1.05
CA GLY A 89 18.59 2.83 -0.36
C GLY A 89 18.77 1.31 -0.16
N GLY A 90 17.81 0.51 -0.61
CA GLY A 90 17.69 -0.93 -0.40
C GLY A 90 16.23 -1.38 -0.26
N PRO A 91 15.89 -2.63 -0.60
CA PRO A 91 14.52 -3.15 -0.51
C PRO A 91 14.11 -3.59 0.90
N GLU A 92 14.99 -3.49 1.89
CA GLU A 92 14.78 -4.09 3.21
C GLU A 92 13.53 -3.53 3.93
N THR A 93 13.32 -2.22 3.90
CA THR A 93 12.15 -1.58 4.54
C THR A 93 10.86 -1.94 3.83
N SER A 94 10.81 -1.79 2.49
CA SER A 94 9.60 -2.08 1.70
C SER A 94 9.18 -3.56 1.82
N ARG A 95 10.15 -4.49 1.87
CA ARG A 95 9.90 -5.92 2.13
C ARG A 95 9.36 -6.15 3.54
N PHE A 96 9.98 -5.53 4.55
CA PHE A 96 9.49 -5.65 5.92
C PHE A 96 8.04 -5.15 6.06
N ILE A 97 7.71 -4.03 5.42
CA ILE A 97 6.34 -3.49 5.39
C ILE A 97 5.39 -4.51 4.74
N ASN A 98 5.76 -5.06 3.57
CA ASN A 98 4.96 -6.06 2.85
C ASN A 98 4.65 -7.31 3.71
N ASP A 99 5.64 -7.75 4.48
CA ASP A 99 5.51 -8.93 5.34
C ASP A 99 4.70 -8.67 6.62
N GLN A 100 4.78 -7.47 7.20
CA GLN A 100 4.32 -7.21 8.57
C GLN A 100 3.07 -6.34 8.66
N LEU A 101 2.91 -5.33 7.81
CA LEU A 101 1.90 -4.28 8.01
C LEU A 101 0.49 -4.85 8.00
N PHE A 102 0.18 -5.72 7.03
CA PHE A 102 -1.14 -6.36 6.97
C PHE A 102 -1.40 -7.26 8.18
N GLN A 103 -0.38 -7.96 8.70
CA GLN A 103 -0.54 -8.81 9.89
C GLN A 103 -0.81 -7.98 11.15
N HIS A 104 -0.10 -6.86 11.31
CA HIS A 104 -0.39 -5.90 12.38
C HIS A 104 -1.80 -5.32 12.26
N LEU A 105 -2.24 -4.96 11.05
CA LEU A 105 -3.58 -4.49 10.80
C LEU A 105 -4.63 -5.53 11.23
N LYS A 106 -4.45 -6.79 10.84
CA LYS A 106 -5.36 -7.88 11.23
C LYS A 106 -5.43 -8.07 12.74
N ARG A 107 -4.29 -8.04 13.40
CA ARG A 107 -4.19 -8.17 14.86
C ARG A 107 -4.93 -7.04 15.57
N PHE A 108 -4.65 -5.79 15.21
CA PHE A 108 -5.30 -4.63 15.83
C PHE A 108 -6.78 -4.54 15.48
N THR A 109 -7.19 -4.96 14.28
CA THR A 109 -8.62 -5.08 13.93
C THR A 109 -9.33 -6.08 14.83
N ALA A 110 -8.70 -7.21 15.18
CA ALA A 110 -9.25 -8.18 16.11
C ALA A 110 -9.37 -7.61 17.54
N GLU A 111 -8.33 -6.93 18.02
CA GLU A 111 -8.31 -6.29 19.35
C GLU A 111 -9.39 -5.22 19.50
N HIS A 112 -9.69 -4.47 18.43
CA HIS A 112 -10.68 -3.38 18.41
C HIS A 112 -12.04 -3.80 17.84
N GLN A 113 -12.18 -5.07 17.42
CA GLN A 113 -13.38 -5.66 16.81
C GLN A 113 -13.90 -4.95 15.55
N SER A 114 -13.15 -3.99 15.00
CA SER A 114 -13.56 -3.16 13.87
C SER A 114 -12.37 -2.52 13.17
N MET A 115 -12.52 -2.22 11.89
CA MET A 115 -11.56 -1.40 11.15
C MET A 115 -11.79 0.07 11.48
N SER A 116 -10.72 0.79 11.82
CA SER A 116 -10.78 2.21 12.15
C SER A 116 -9.45 2.92 11.87
N VAL A 117 -9.47 4.26 11.86
CA VAL A 117 -8.26 5.09 11.74
C VAL A 117 -7.25 4.76 12.84
N GLU A 118 -7.71 4.48 14.05
CA GLU A 118 -6.82 4.15 15.17
C GLU A 118 -6.16 2.78 14.99
N VAL A 119 -6.88 1.78 14.48
CA VAL A 119 -6.32 0.48 14.11
C VAL A 119 -5.23 0.62 13.04
N ILE A 120 -5.49 1.44 12.03
CA ILE A 120 -4.51 1.72 10.97
C ILE A 120 -3.27 2.40 11.56
N ARG A 121 -3.44 3.44 12.38
CA ARG A 121 -2.34 4.14 13.05
C ARG A 121 -1.48 3.19 13.90
N LYS A 122 -2.12 2.32 14.70
CA LYS A 122 -1.42 1.30 15.50
C LYS A 122 -0.67 0.29 14.64
N ALA A 123 -1.24 -0.13 13.51
CA ALA A 123 -0.57 -1.04 12.59
C ALA A 123 0.68 -0.43 11.96
N PHE A 124 0.62 0.85 11.57
CA PHE A 124 1.78 1.60 11.09
C PHE A 124 2.83 1.75 12.20
N GLN A 125 2.45 2.18 13.40
CA GLN A 125 3.37 2.34 14.52
C GLN A 125 4.09 1.02 14.87
N ALA A 126 3.36 -0.09 14.96
CA ALA A 126 3.97 -1.39 15.26
C ALA A 126 4.90 -1.87 14.14
N THR A 127 4.61 -1.52 12.89
CA THR A 127 5.50 -1.82 11.75
C THR A 127 6.79 -1.01 11.84
N GLU A 128 6.69 0.29 12.13
CA GLU A 128 7.85 1.16 12.33
C GLU A 128 8.72 0.69 13.50
N ASP A 129 8.12 0.47 14.67
CA ASP A 129 8.83 -0.04 15.86
C ASP A 129 9.51 -1.39 15.60
N GLY A 130 8.83 -2.26 14.85
CA GLY A 130 9.35 -3.55 14.41
C GLY A 130 10.60 -3.40 13.54
N PHE A 131 10.55 -2.49 12.56
CA PHE A 131 11.70 -2.25 11.68
C PHE A 131 12.85 -1.54 12.41
N LEU A 132 12.56 -0.59 13.30
CA LEU A 132 13.57 0.03 14.17
C LEU A 132 14.31 -1.00 15.03
N SER A 133 13.61 -2.04 15.51
CA SER A 133 14.23 -3.17 16.21
C SER A 133 15.12 -4.01 15.29
N VAL A 134 14.76 -4.18 14.01
CA VAL A 134 15.64 -4.81 13.00
C VAL A 134 16.90 -3.97 12.78
N VAL A 135 16.74 -2.67 12.54
CA VAL A 135 17.85 -1.72 12.34
C VAL A 135 18.80 -1.76 13.55
N SER A 136 18.29 -1.62 14.76
CA SER A 136 19.08 -1.59 16.00
C SER A 136 19.92 -2.87 16.20
N ARG A 137 19.35 -4.04 15.88
CA ARG A 137 20.04 -5.33 15.98
C ARG A 137 21.10 -5.52 14.90
N GLN A 138 20.85 -5.04 13.68
CA GLN A 138 21.76 -5.23 12.55
C GLN A 138 22.84 -4.16 12.46
N TRP A 139 22.61 -2.97 13.00
CA TRP A 139 23.49 -1.80 12.89
C TRP A 139 24.98 -2.09 13.18
N PRO A 140 25.37 -2.84 14.23
CA PRO A 140 26.78 -3.09 14.52
C PRO A 140 27.53 -3.87 13.43
N MET A 141 26.81 -4.70 12.65
CA MET A 141 27.38 -5.53 11.59
C MET A 141 27.07 -4.99 10.18
N LYS A 142 25.97 -4.26 10.04
CA LYS A 142 25.40 -3.78 8.78
C LYS A 142 24.88 -2.33 8.95
N PRO A 143 25.75 -1.33 9.20
CA PRO A 143 25.31 0.03 9.50
C PRO A 143 24.53 0.70 8.36
N GLN A 144 24.73 0.28 7.11
CA GLN A 144 23.96 0.78 5.96
C GLN A 144 22.46 0.54 6.09
N ILE A 145 22.00 -0.36 6.97
CA ILE A 145 20.57 -0.63 7.19
C ILE A 145 19.81 0.59 7.70
N ALA A 146 20.45 1.58 8.35
CA ALA A 146 19.72 2.80 8.75
C ALA A 146 19.63 3.86 7.65
N ALA A 147 20.21 3.61 6.47
CA ALA A 147 20.05 4.47 5.30
C ALA A 147 18.98 3.96 4.33
N VAL A 148 18.35 2.82 4.63
CA VAL A 148 17.26 2.25 3.82
C VAL A 148 15.93 2.73 4.36
N GLY A 149 14.96 2.92 3.48
CA GLY A 149 13.63 3.40 3.82
C GLY A 149 12.60 3.04 2.77
N SER A 150 11.35 3.42 3.01
CA SER A 150 10.27 3.19 2.07
C SER A 150 9.17 4.23 2.27
N CYS A 151 8.61 4.76 1.18
CA CYS A 151 7.26 5.32 1.22
C CYS A 151 6.26 4.18 1.51
N CYS A 152 5.11 4.50 2.08
CA CYS A 152 4.07 3.54 2.41
C CYS A 152 2.69 4.13 2.15
N LEU A 153 2.05 3.67 1.07
CA LEU A 153 0.67 3.99 0.73
C LEU A 153 -0.19 2.76 0.92
N VAL A 154 -1.26 2.89 1.70
CA VAL A 154 -2.24 1.85 1.95
C VAL A 154 -3.65 2.34 1.64
N GLY A 155 -4.40 1.52 0.92
CA GLY A 155 -5.85 1.66 0.72
C GLY A 155 -6.60 0.49 1.34
N ILE A 156 -7.63 0.76 2.13
CA ILE A 156 -8.45 -0.27 2.77
C ILE A 156 -9.92 -0.01 2.45
N ILE A 157 -10.58 -1.00 1.83
CA ILE A 157 -12.03 -0.98 1.59
C ILE A 157 -12.67 -1.95 2.58
N CYS A 158 -13.48 -1.43 3.50
CA CYS A 158 -14.12 -2.23 4.54
C CYS A 158 -15.48 -1.63 4.90
N GLY A 159 -16.54 -2.44 4.85
CA GLY A 159 -17.89 -2.00 5.26
C GLY A 159 -18.43 -0.79 4.47
N GLY A 160 -18.05 -0.65 3.20
CA GLY A 160 -18.42 0.50 2.36
C GLY A 160 -17.61 1.77 2.61
N ILE A 161 -16.60 1.73 3.48
CA ILE A 161 -15.69 2.84 3.75
C ILE A 161 -14.35 2.57 3.07
N LEU A 162 -13.80 3.59 2.40
CA LEU A 162 -12.44 3.61 1.88
C LEU A 162 -11.55 4.42 2.82
N TYR A 163 -10.53 3.78 3.38
CA TYR A 163 -9.46 4.43 4.15
C TYR A 163 -8.21 4.54 3.29
N ILE A 164 -7.55 5.70 3.34
CA ILE A 164 -6.25 5.94 2.71
C ILE A 164 -5.29 6.41 3.78
N ALA A 165 -4.14 5.74 3.89
CA ALA A 165 -3.03 6.14 4.75
C ALA A 165 -1.77 6.26 3.89
N ASN A 166 -1.07 7.40 3.99
CA ASN A 166 0.10 7.70 3.17
C ASN A 166 1.25 8.24 4.02
N LEU A 167 2.44 7.70 3.78
CA LEU A 167 3.72 8.20 4.26
C LEU A 167 4.68 8.29 3.07
N GLY A 168 5.02 9.51 2.65
CA GLY A 168 5.87 9.76 1.49
C GLY A 168 5.08 10.30 0.29
N ASP A 169 5.60 10.07 -0.91
CA ASP A 169 5.13 10.70 -2.15
C ASP A 169 4.44 9.74 -3.13
N SER A 170 4.15 8.51 -2.70
CA SER A 170 3.16 7.66 -3.37
C SER A 170 1.76 8.28 -3.34
N ARG A 171 0.92 7.96 -4.34
CA ARG A 171 -0.39 8.61 -4.53
C ARG A 171 -1.55 7.65 -4.75
N ALA A 172 -2.65 7.88 -4.04
CA ALA A 172 -3.95 7.26 -4.33
C ALA A 172 -4.85 8.22 -5.12
N VAL A 173 -5.47 7.73 -6.19
CA VAL A 173 -6.36 8.51 -7.06
C VAL A 173 -7.65 7.74 -7.31
N LEU A 174 -8.80 8.37 -7.09
CA LEU A 174 -10.12 7.84 -7.43
C LEU A 174 -10.56 8.33 -8.81
N GLY A 175 -10.83 7.39 -9.71
CA GLY A 175 -11.55 7.67 -10.95
C GLY A 175 -13.06 7.71 -10.70
N ARG A 176 -13.70 8.86 -10.92
CA ARG A 176 -15.15 9.03 -10.77
C ARG A 176 -15.81 9.26 -12.13
N LEU A 177 -16.66 8.32 -12.55
CA LEU A 177 -17.47 8.47 -13.76
C LEU A 177 -18.59 9.50 -13.54
N VAL A 178 -18.61 10.54 -14.37
CA VAL A 178 -19.68 11.53 -14.45
C VAL A 178 -20.77 11.00 -15.37
N LYS A 179 -21.84 10.44 -14.80
CA LYS A 179 -22.89 9.75 -15.57
C LYS A 179 -23.52 10.59 -16.69
N ALA A 180 -23.60 11.91 -16.50
CA ALA A 180 -24.20 12.82 -17.48
C ALA A 180 -23.34 13.02 -18.74
N THR A 181 -22.01 13.01 -18.61
CA THR A 181 -21.08 13.28 -19.72
C THR A 181 -20.33 12.03 -20.19
N GLY A 182 -20.27 10.98 -19.38
CA GLY A 182 -19.43 9.81 -19.62
C GLY A 182 -17.95 10.03 -19.29
N GLU A 183 -17.56 11.21 -18.82
CA GLU A 183 -16.18 11.55 -18.47
C GLU A 183 -15.76 10.92 -17.14
N VAL A 184 -14.47 10.62 -16.97
CA VAL A 184 -13.89 10.15 -15.70
C VAL A 184 -13.04 11.26 -15.10
N LEU A 185 -13.43 11.73 -13.91
CA LEU A 185 -12.65 12.68 -13.14
C LEU A 185 -11.63 11.96 -12.28
N ALA A 186 -10.38 12.42 -12.31
CA ALA A 186 -9.33 11.96 -11.41
C ALA A 186 -9.35 12.80 -10.12
N ILE A 187 -9.61 12.17 -8.98
CA ILE A 187 -9.67 12.82 -7.67
C ILE A 187 -8.55 12.24 -6.81
N GLN A 188 -7.53 13.05 -6.51
CA GLN A 188 -6.45 12.65 -5.60
C GLN A 188 -7.01 12.46 -4.18
N LEU A 189 -6.66 11.34 -3.54
CA LEU A 189 -7.15 10.97 -2.21
C LEU A 189 -6.09 11.07 -1.11
N SER A 190 -4.81 11.21 -1.46
CA SER A 190 -3.70 11.36 -0.51
C SER A 190 -2.97 12.68 -0.70
N ALA A 191 -2.56 13.33 0.39
CA ALA A 191 -1.53 14.36 0.35
C ALA A 191 -0.15 13.68 0.25
N GLU A 192 0.77 14.29 -0.50
CA GLU A 192 2.14 13.81 -0.64
C GLU A 192 3.04 14.50 0.37
N HIS A 193 3.94 13.74 0.98
CA HIS A 193 4.97 14.25 1.88
C HIS A 193 6.29 14.32 1.12
N ASN A 194 6.55 15.47 0.49
CA ASN A 194 7.74 15.71 -0.33
C ASN A 194 8.22 17.16 -0.11
N ALA A 195 9.51 17.36 0.07
CA ALA A 195 10.14 18.64 0.34
C ALA A 195 10.02 19.64 -0.82
N CYS A 196 9.57 19.22 -2.00
CA CYS A 196 9.17 20.13 -3.06
C CYS A 196 7.98 21.02 -2.65
N PHE A 197 7.12 20.55 -1.74
CA PHE A 197 6.01 21.33 -1.20
C PHE A 197 6.48 22.31 -0.14
N GLU A 198 6.03 23.56 -0.24
CA GLU A 198 6.40 24.60 0.73
C GLU A 198 5.89 24.29 2.14
N SER A 199 4.67 23.75 2.28
CA SER A 199 4.11 23.37 3.57
C SER A 199 4.98 22.35 4.32
N VAL A 200 5.48 21.33 3.60
CA VAL A 200 6.38 20.31 4.16
C VAL A 200 7.72 20.95 4.58
N ARG A 201 8.25 21.89 3.79
CA ARG A 201 9.48 22.62 4.16
C ARG A 201 9.29 23.46 5.42
N GLN A 202 8.16 24.17 5.53
CA GLN A 202 7.83 24.98 6.70
C GLN A 202 7.67 24.11 7.95
N GLU A 203 6.99 22.97 7.83
CA GLU A 203 6.87 21.97 8.91
C GLU A 203 8.25 21.48 9.38
N LEU A 204 9.11 21.06 8.45
CA LEU A 204 10.46 20.59 8.76
C LEU A 204 11.30 21.66 9.49
N HIS A 205 11.25 22.91 9.05
CA HIS A 205 11.91 24.03 9.73
C HIS A 205 11.33 24.27 11.13
N SER A 206 10.01 24.19 11.30
CA SER A 206 9.36 24.38 12.60
C SER A 206 9.72 23.29 13.61
N MET A 207 9.89 22.04 13.15
CA MET A 207 10.27 20.92 14.01
C MET A 207 11.76 20.89 14.35
N HIS A 208 12.59 21.56 13.55
CA HIS A 208 14.06 21.57 13.69
C HIS A 208 14.61 23.01 13.71
N PRO A 209 14.23 23.83 14.71
CA PRO A 209 14.58 25.26 14.73
C PRO A 209 16.10 25.52 14.79
N ASP A 210 16.86 24.57 15.32
CA ASP A 210 18.32 24.67 15.48
C ASP A 210 19.11 24.11 14.28
N ASP A 211 18.42 23.57 13.26
CA ASP A 211 19.06 23.01 12.06
C ASP A 211 18.71 23.85 10.81
N PRO A 212 19.48 24.91 10.50
CA PRO A 212 19.23 25.73 9.33
C PRO A 212 19.42 24.98 8.00
N HIS A 213 20.03 23.78 8.04
CA HIS A 213 20.26 22.93 6.88
C HIS A 213 19.31 21.73 6.83
N ILE A 214 18.20 21.74 7.60
CA ILE A 214 17.22 20.66 7.60
C ILE A 214 16.64 20.40 6.21
N VAL A 215 16.38 21.46 5.44
CA VAL A 215 15.97 21.40 4.04
C VAL A 215 16.92 22.22 3.19
N VAL A 216 17.48 21.62 2.14
CA VAL A 216 18.42 22.27 1.23
C VAL A 216 18.02 22.06 -0.22
N LEU A 217 18.23 23.07 -1.06
CA LEU A 217 18.09 22.96 -2.50
C LEU A 217 19.39 22.38 -3.09
N LYS A 218 19.32 21.18 -3.66
CA LYS A 218 20.48 20.49 -4.25
C LYS A 218 20.09 19.96 -5.62
N HIS A 219 20.87 20.32 -6.65
CA HIS A 219 20.58 19.99 -8.05
C HIS A 219 19.15 20.38 -8.49
N ASN A 220 18.70 21.59 -8.14
CA ASN A 220 17.37 22.12 -8.42
C ASN A 220 16.20 21.35 -7.79
N VAL A 221 16.46 20.55 -6.76
CA VAL A 221 15.46 19.76 -6.04
C VAL A 221 15.62 19.99 -4.53
N TRP A 222 14.51 20.23 -3.84
CA TRP A 222 14.51 20.37 -2.38
C TRP A 222 14.67 19.01 -1.72
N ARG A 223 15.56 18.92 -0.74
CA ARG A 223 15.89 17.67 -0.05
C ARG A 223 16.06 17.86 1.44
N VAL A 224 15.59 16.91 2.23
CA VAL A 224 15.88 16.80 3.66
C VAL A 224 17.34 16.41 3.85
N LYS A 225 18.11 17.28 4.52
CA LYS A 225 19.58 17.16 4.73
C LYS A 225 20.39 16.90 3.45
N GLY A 226 19.84 17.21 2.27
CA GLY A 226 20.49 16.96 0.99
C GLY A 226 20.47 15.51 0.52
N LEU A 227 19.67 14.65 1.16
CA LEU A 227 19.58 13.21 0.93
C LEU A 227 18.30 12.84 0.17
N ILE A 228 17.16 12.96 0.82
CA ILE A 228 15.86 12.50 0.31
C ILE A 228 14.92 13.68 0.03
N GLN A 229 13.98 13.50 -0.90
CA GLN A 229 12.92 14.46 -1.17
C GLN A 229 11.78 14.28 -0.19
#